data_AF-A0A819X7Z3-F1
#
_entry.id   AF-A0A819X7Z3-F1
#
_cell.length_a   1.000
_cell.length_b   1.000
_cell.length_c   1.000
_cell.angle_alpha   90.00
_cell.angle_beta   90.00
_cell.angle_gamma   90.00
#
_symmetry.space_group_name_H-M   'P 1'
#
loop_
_entity.id
_entity.type
_entity.pdbx_description
1 polymer ?
#
loop_
_entity_poly.entity_id
_entity_poly.type
_entity_poly.pdbx_seq_one_letter_code
_entity_poly.pdbx_strand_id
1 'polypeptide(L)'
;MIISSQRHLATTVARSSSTCMRNTNSNIFTKPSFWECDNCKRILKHGEFRFNCIVCPDYNQCETCALTSQPSHEHRMVREIAYGYVEAVECAREDLAARIHVAINTYQDRFCMGTRDINPNNSQHYTDSYSWQTFKTIGERIINFSHGLRRLIKPRDYIGICAANRPEWLITDFASILQSF
;
A
#
# COMPACT_ATOMS: atom_id res chain seq x y z
N MET A 1 -22.59 12.66 -56.92
CA MET A 1 -21.45 12.41 -56.02
C MET A 1 -21.50 13.48 -54.94
N ILE A 2 -22.18 13.19 -53.83
CA ILE A 2 -22.45 14.13 -52.72
C ILE A 2 -21.53 13.71 -51.57
N ILE A 3 -20.59 14.57 -51.20
CA ILE A 3 -19.67 14.35 -50.08
C ILE A 3 -20.36 14.85 -48.81
N SER A 4 -20.81 13.93 -47.95
CA SER A 4 -21.35 14.26 -46.63
C SER A 4 -20.21 14.54 -45.65
N SER A 5 -20.08 15.79 -45.23
CA SER A 5 -19.20 16.23 -44.15
C SER A 5 -19.88 15.94 -42.80
N GLN A 6 -19.49 14.85 -42.13
CA GLN A 6 -19.91 14.59 -40.75
C GLN A 6 -19.01 15.36 -39.79
N ARG A 7 -19.57 16.41 -39.17
CA ARG A 7 -18.97 17.11 -38.03
C ARG A 7 -19.14 16.24 -36.79
N HIS A 8 -18.04 15.73 -36.24
CA HIS A 8 -18.04 15.12 -34.91
C HIS A 8 -18.26 16.20 -33.84
N LEU A 9 -19.41 16.12 -33.18
CA LEU A 9 -19.73 16.90 -31.99
C LEU A 9 -18.87 16.39 -30.84
N ALA A 10 -17.90 17.20 -30.41
CA ALA A 10 -17.14 16.97 -29.18
C ALA A 10 -18.09 17.15 -27.98
N THR A 11 -18.48 16.05 -27.35
CA THR A 11 -19.28 16.07 -26.12
C THR A 11 -18.35 16.36 -24.94
N THR A 12 -18.37 17.60 -24.45
CA THR A 12 -17.65 18.01 -23.25
C THR A 12 -18.31 17.38 -22.03
N VAL A 13 -17.80 16.24 -21.57
CA VAL A 13 -18.23 15.63 -20.31
C VAL A 13 -17.69 16.46 -19.15
N ALA A 14 -18.59 17.08 -18.39
CA ALA A 14 -18.25 17.82 -17.19
C ALA A 14 -17.57 16.90 -16.16
N ARG A 15 -16.33 17.23 -15.79
CA ARG A 15 -15.58 16.54 -14.72
C ARG A 15 -16.22 16.86 -13.38
N SER A 16 -17.04 15.95 -12.85
CA SER A 16 -17.48 16.00 -11.45
C SER A 16 -16.28 15.72 -10.55
N SER A 17 -15.77 16.74 -9.85
CA SER A 17 -14.78 16.57 -8.78
C SER A 17 -15.35 15.62 -7.72
N SER A 18 -14.83 14.41 -7.67
CA SER A 18 -15.15 13.38 -6.70
C SER A 18 -14.49 13.71 -5.35
N THR A 19 -15.12 14.58 -4.58
CA THR A 19 -14.69 14.97 -3.23
C THR A 19 -15.11 13.89 -2.22
N CYS A 20 -14.45 12.73 -2.22
CA CYS A 20 -14.66 11.68 -1.20
C CYS A 20 -13.39 11.46 -0.34
N MET A 21 -12.82 12.51 0.22
CA MET A 21 -11.70 12.38 1.15
C MET A 21 -11.94 13.30 2.36
N ARG A 22 -12.67 12.80 3.37
CA ARG A 22 -12.63 13.43 4.70
C ARG A 22 -11.44 12.85 5.44
N ASN A 23 -10.43 13.68 5.65
CA ASN A 23 -9.24 13.31 6.38
C ASN A 23 -9.51 13.46 7.89
N THR A 24 -9.83 12.37 8.58
CA THR A 24 -9.96 12.35 10.04
C THR A 24 -8.58 12.16 10.65
N ASN A 25 -7.98 13.25 11.14
CA ASN A 25 -6.73 13.27 11.90
C ASN A 25 -6.89 12.62 13.30
N SER A 26 -7.40 11.39 13.36
CA SER A 26 -7.37 10.59 14.58
C SER A 26 -5.94 10.12 14.84
N ASN A 27 -5.45 10.28 16.08
CA ASN A 27 -4.11 9.82 16.48
C ASN A 27 -3.97 8.31 16.21
N ILE A 28 -3.21 7.94 15.17
CA ILE A 28 -3.14 6.57 14.62
C ILE A 28 -2.67 5.56 15.68
N PHE A 29 -1.83 5.99 16.63
CA PHE A 29 -1.17 5.14 17.61
C PHE A 29 -2.04 4.71 18.80
N THR A 30 -3.27 5.21 18.93
CA THR A 30 -4.15 4.83 20.05
C THR A 30 -5.18 3.76 19.67
N LYS A 31 -5.27 3.40 18.39
CA LYS A 31 -6.25 2.42 17.91
C LYS A 31 -5.86 1.00 18.33
N PRO A 32 -6.81 0.16 18.77
CA PRO A 32 -6.52 -1.25 19.03
C PRO A 32 -6.16 -1.98 17.73
N SER A 33 -5.28 -2.97 17.81
CA SER A 33 -5.00 -3.89 16.70
C SER A 33 -5.96 -5.09 16.71
N PHE A 34 -5.89 -5.95 15.68
CA PHE A 34 -6.58 -7.24 15.67
C PHE A 34 -5.91 -8.32 16.53
N TRP A 35 -4.74 -8.03 17.09
CA TRP A 35 -3.86 -9.03 17.65
C TRP A 35 -3.83 -8.93 19.18
N GLU A 36 -3.80 -10.09 19.83
CA GLU A 36 -3.61 -10.25 21.27
C GLU A 36 -2.31 -10.99 21.53
N CYS A 37 -1.62 -10.66 22.61
CA CYS A 37 -0.46 -11.43 23.07
C CYS A 37 -0.91 -12.70 23.80
N ASP A 38 -0.51 -13.88 23.34
CA ASP A 38 -0.87 -15.15 23.95
C ASP A 38 -0.36 -15.34 25.38
N ASN A 39 0.71 -14.65 25.76
CA ASN A 39 1.29 -14.78 27.09
C ASN A 39 0.63 -13.86 28.12
N CYS A 40 0.64 -12.54 27.87
CA CYS A 40 0.08 -11.56 28.82
C CYS A 40 -1.36 -11.15 28.54
N LYS A 41 -1.99 -11.69 27.49
CA LYS A 41 -3.39 -11.47 27.09
C LYS A 41 -3.77 -10.01 26.82
N ARG A 42 -2.78 -9.11 26.65
CA ARG A 42 -3.04 -7.72 26.27
C ARG A 42 -3.31 -7.63 24.77
N ILE A 43 -4.29 -6.81 24.41
CA ILE A 43 -4.50 -6.39 23.01
C ILE A 43 -3.31 -5.50 22.60
N LEU A 44 -2.69 -5.82 21.47
CA LEU A 44 -1.63 -5.02 20.87
C LEU A 44 -2.24 -3.75 20.26
N LYS A 45 -1.53 -2.62 20.31
CA LYS A 45 -2.00 -1.38 19.66
C LYS A 45 -1.57 -1.34 18.19
N HIS A 46 -2.32 -0.61 17.38
CA HIS A 46 -1.93 -0.32 16.01
C HIS A 46 -0.53 0.32 15.99
N GLY A 47 0.37 -0.22 15.18
CA GLY A 47 1.73 0.28 15.05
C GLY A 47 2.73 -0.33 16.04
N GLU A 48 2.27 -1.07 17.06
CA GLU A 48 3.17 -1.81 17.95
C GLU A 48 3.80 -3.01 17.24
N PHE A 49 4.97 -3.43 17.72
CA PHE A 49 5.57 -4.66 17.25
C PHE A 49 4.92 -5.88 17.90
N ARG A 50 4.57 -6.84 17.04
CA ARG A 50 4.16 -8.19 17.41
C ARG A 50 5.19 -9.20 16.91
N PHE A 51 5.32 -10.30 17.62
CA PHE A 51 6.08 -11.46 17.22
C PHE A 51 5.07 -12.53 16.84
N ASN A 52 5.03 -12.90 15.57
CA ASN A 52 4.11 -13.86 14.98
C ASN A 52 4.82 -15.21 14.80
N CYS A 53 4.27 -16.31 15.30
CA CYS A 53 4.77 -17.63 14.97
C CYS A 53 4.26 -18.04 13.59
N ILE A 54 5.16 -18.43 12.68
CA ILE A 54 4.79 -18.90 11.34
C ILE A 54 4.44 -20.39 11.28
N VAL A 55 4.62 -21.11 12.40
CA VAL A 55 4.37 -22.55 12.50
C VAL A 55 3.08 -22.84 13.27
N CYS A 56 2.86 -22.15 14.39
CA CYS A 56 1.65 -22.30 15.19
C CYS A 56 0.50 -21.45 14.61
N PRO A 57 -0.73 -21.98 14.52
CA PRO A 57 -1.90 -21.18 14.20
C PRO A 57 -2.12 -20.09 15.25
N ASP A 58 -2.26 -18.84 14.79
CA ASP A 58 -2.66 -17.67 15.57
C ASP A 58 -1.81 -17.34 16.82
N TYR A 59 -0.58 -17.86 16.92
CA TYR A 59 0.26 -17.60 18.09
C TYR A 59 1.07 -16.30 17.95
N ASN A 60 0.78 -15.35 18.82
CA ASN A 60 1.31 -14.00 18.82
C ASN A 60 1.88 -13.63 20.19
N GLN A 61 3.00 -12.92 20.21
CA GLN A 61 3.54 -12.32 21.43
C GLN A 61 3.77 -10.83 21.24
N CYS A 62 3.55 -10.04 22.29
CA CYS A 62 4.06 -8.68 22.31
C CYS A 62 5.58 -8.67 22.50
N GLU A 63 6.23 -7.58 22.09
CA GLU A 63 7.68 -7.45 22.15
C GLU A 63 8.26 -7.74 23.53
N THR A 64 7.64 -7.27 24.60
CA THR A 64 8.09 -7.57 25.97
C THR A 64 8.04 -9.06 26.25
N CYS A 65 6.92 -9.74 25.98
CA CYS A 65 6.79 -11.17 26.24
C CYS A 65 7.77 -11.99 25.40
N ALA A 66 7.97 -11.64 24.13
CA ALA A 66 8.92 -12.34 23.27
C ALA A 66 10.37 -12.24 23.75
N LEU A 67 10.74 -11.15 24.43
CA LEU A 67 12.10 -10.94 24.94
C LEU A 67 12.31 -11.47 26.37
N THR A 68 11.25 -11.59 27.17
CA THR A 68 11.38 -11.92 28.60
C THR A 68 10.79 -13.26 29.01
N SER A 69 9.94 -13.89 28.20
CA SER A 69 9.30 -15.17 28.56
C SER A 69 10.32 -16.30 28.64
N GLN A 70 10.30 -17.05 29.75
CA GLN A 70 11.00 -18.32 29.89
C GLN A 70 10.00 -19.43 30.24
N PRO A 71 10.00 -20.56 29.50
CA PRO A 71 10.81 -20.82 28.30
C PRO A 71 10.38 -19.93 27.12
N SER A 72 11.31 -19.66 26.21
CA SER A 72 10.96 -19.05 24.93
C SER A 72 10.02 -19.97 24.16
N HIS A 73 9.15 -19.40 23.33
CA HIS A 73 8.35 -20.18 22.39
C HIS A 73 9.27 -21.02 21.49
N GLU A 74 8.91 -22.28 21.26
CA GLU A 74 9.78 -23.29 20.60
C GLU A 74 10.12 -22.93 19.14
N HIS A 75 9.19 -22.29 18.43
CA HIS A 75 9.36 -21.93 17.03
C HIS A 75 9.92 -20.51 16.86
N ARG A 76 10.62 -20.31 15.73
CA ARG A 76 11.06 -18.98 15.28
C ARG A 76 9.85 -18.07 15.09
N MET A 77 9.88 -16.91 15.74
CA MET A 77 8.88 -15.87 15.57
C MET A 77 9.38 -14.78 14.61
N VAL A 78 8.48 -14.22 13.81
CA VAL A 78 8.74 -13.10 12.89
C VAL A 78 8.23 -11.82 13.54
N ARG A 79 9.10 -10.81 13.63
CA ARG A 79 8.75 -9.50 14.16
C ARG A 79 8.07 -8.65 13.09
N GLU A 80 6.83 -8.24 13.36
CA GLU A 80 5.97 -7.51 12.42
C GLU A 80 5.25 -6.37 13.13
N ILE A 81 4.59 -5.49 12.37
CA ILE A 81 3.72 -4.45 12.94
C ILE A 81 2.30 -5.01 13.12
N ALA A 82 1.72 -4.77 14.29
CA ALA A 82 0.32 -5.04 14.58
C ALA A 82 -0.56 -3.97 13.93
N TYR A 83 -1.40 -4.36 12.98
CA TYR A 83 -2.36 -3.46 12.35
C TYR A 83 -3.76 -3.61 12.96
N GLY A 84 -4.45 -2.49 13.10
CA GLY A 84 -5.83 -2.42 13.59
C GLY A 84 -6.87 -2.22 12.51
N TYR A 85 -8.10 -2.04 12.99
CA TYR A 85 -9.25 -1.77 12.14
C TYR A 85 -9.04 -0.52 11.30
N VAL A 86 -9.49 -0.60 10.05
CA VAL A 86 -9.53 0.54 9.16
C VAL A 86 -10.98 0.83 8.87
N GLU A 87 -11.36 2.09 9.05
CA GLU A 87 -12.68 2.57 8.63
C GLU A 87 -12.82 2.35 7.13
N ALA A 88 -13.82 1.57 6.73
CA ALA A 88 -14.07 1.29 5.33
C ALA A 88 -14.35 2.62 4.60
N VAL A 89 -13.53 2.94 3.60
CA VAL A 89 -13.78 4.07 2.72
C VAL A 89 -14.71 3.58 1.62
N GLU A 90 -16.00 3.92 1.72
CA GLU A 90 -16.93 3.67 0.64
C GLU A 90 -16.57 4.52 -0.58
N CYS A 91 -16.52 3.90 -1.76
CA CYS A 91 -16.32 4.59 -3.02
C CYS A 91 -17.49 4.29 -3.95
N ALA A 92 -18.11 5.35 -4.47
CA ALA A 92 -19.25 5.24 -5.38
C ALA A 92 -18.87 4.68 -6.76
N ARG A 93 -17.57 4.70 -7.12
CA ARG A 93 -17.06 4.14 -8.37
C ARG A 93 -16.43 2.79 -8.12
N GLU A 94 -16.75 1.83 -8.98
CA GLU A 94 -16.26 0.45 -8.87
C GLU A 94 -15.16 0.10 -9.88
N ASP A 95 -14.62 1.08 -10.60
CA ASP A 95 -13.52 0.83 -11.52
C ASP A 95 -12.18 0.57 -10.80
N LEU A 96 -11.24 -0.02 -11.53
CA LEU A 96 -9.95 -0.43 -10.98
C LEU A 96 -9.15 0.74 -10.40
N ALA A 97 -9.18 1.91 -11.04
CA ALA A 97 -8.48 3.10 -10.55
C ALA A 97 -9.07 3.58 -9.21
N ALA A 98 -10.40 3.61 -9.10
CA ALA A 98 -11.09 3.93 -7.85
C ALA A 98 -10.72 2.94 -6.73
N ARG A 99 -10.66 1.63 -7.02
CA ARG A 99 -10.27 0.61 -6.03
C ARG A 99 -8.81 0.75 -5.59
N ILE A 100 -7.89 1.10 -6.50
CA ILE A 100 -6.48 1.39 -6.16
C ILE A 100 -6.42 2.60 -5.21
N HIS A 101 -7.15 3.68 -5.50
CA HIS A 101 -7.22 4.84 -4.61
C HIS A 101 -7.81 4.50 -3.24
N VAL A 102 -8.88 3.71 -3.18
CA VAL A 102 -9.44 3.25 -1.91
C VAL A 102 -8.39 2.49 -1.12
N ALA A 103 -7.69 1.53 -1.75
CA ALA A 103 -6.67 0.75 -1.06
C ALA A 103 -5.52 1.62 -0.51
N ILE A 104 -5.00 2.56 -1.31
CA ILE A 104 -3.94 3.50 -0.90
C ILE A 104 -4.36 4.31 0.34
N ASN A 105 -5.58 4.85 0.33
CA ASN A 105 -6.05 5.71 1.42
C ASN A 105 -6.46 4.92 2.66
N THR A 106 -7.09 3.77 2.47
CA THR A 106 -7.52 2.85 3.54
C THR A 106 -6.28 2.36 4.30
N TYR A 107 -5.26 1.88 3.60
CA TYR A 107 -4.11 1.24 4.24
C TYR A 107 -2.87 2.13 4.33
N GLN A 108 -3.03 3.46 4.27
CA GLN A 108 -1.95 4.42 4.08
C GLN A 108 -0.74 4.26 5.04
N ASP A 109 -0.99 3.82 6.27
CA ASP A 109 0.00 3.60 7.34
C ASP A 109 0.64 2.21 7.33
N ARG A 110 0.09 1.27 6.56
CA ARG A 110 0.61 -0.10 6.46
C ARG A 110 1.80 -0.18 5.52
N PHE A 111 2.69 -1.12 5.79
CA PHE A 111 3.75 -1.47 4.86
C PHE A 111 3.15 -2.07 3.58
N CYS A 112 3.66 -1.63 2.44
CA CYS A 112 3.19 -2.00 1.11
C CYS A 112 4.26 -2.77 0.35
N MET A 113 5.45 -2.18 0.20
CA MET A 113 6.56 -2.76 -0.58
C MET A 113 7.86 -2.72 0.21
N GLY A 114 8.53 -3.86 0.29
CA GLY A 114 9.84 -4.01 0.91
C GLY A 114 10.95 -4.10 -0.14
N THR A 115 12.07 -3.44 0.11
CA THR A 115 13.31 -3.60 -0.65
C THR A 115 14.35 -4.21 0.27
N ARG A 116 15.03 -5.27 -0.16
CA ARG A 116 16.12 -5.88 0.61
C ARG A 116 17.28 -4.89 0.72
N ASP A 117 17.82 -4.72 1.92
CA ASP A 117 18.87 -3.74 2.15
C ASP A 117 20.20 -4.23 1.53
N ILE A 118 21.01 -3.28 1.09
CA ILE A 118 22.33 -3.53 0.51
C ILE A 118 23.36 -3.48 1.63
N ASN A 119 24.31 -4.42 1.64
CA ASN A 119 25.37 -4.42 2.63
C ASN A 119 26.23 -3.15 2.47
N PRO A 120 26.39 -2.31 3.51
CA PRO A 120 27.12 -1.05 3.40
C PRO A 120 28.61 -1.25 3.09
N ASN A 121 29.17 -2.41 3.44
CA ASN A 121 30.57 -2.75 3.18
C ASN A 121 30.77 -3.44 1.83
N ASN A 122 29.69 -3.92 1.19
CA ASN A 122 29.77 -4.61 -0.09
C ASN A 122 28.46 -4.47 -0.88
N SER A 123 28.44 -3.53 -1.84
CA SER A 123 27.26 -3.22 -2.64
C SER A 123 26.77 -4.35 -3.56
N GLN A 124 27.56 -5.42 -3.74
CA GLN A 124 27.15 -6.59 -4.51
C GLN A 124 26.31 -7.59 -3.70
N HIS A 125 26.28 -7.45 -2.37
CA HIS A 125 25.56 -8.37 -1.49
C HIS A 125 24.41 -7.66 -0.79
N TYR A 126 23.29 -8.37 -0.67
CA TYR A 126 22.16 -7.95 0.14
C TYR A 126 22.26 -8.51 1.56
N THR A 127 21.70 -7.80 2.52
CA THR A 127 21.52 -8.30 3.90
C THR A 127 20.21 -9.10 4.01
N ASP A 128 19.97 -9.71 5.18
CA ASP A 128 18.69 -10.35 5.50
C ASP A 128 17.64 -9.36 6.04
N SER A 129 17.89 -8.05 5.91
CA SER A 129 16.97 -6.99 6.34
C SER A 129 16.25 -6.34 5.15
N TYR A 130 15.12 -5.71 5.43
CA TYR A 130 14.29 -5.04 4.44
C TYR A 130 13.92 -3.64 4.92
N SER A 131 14.03 -2.67 4.01
CA SER A 131 13.44 -1.35 4.12
C SER A 131 12.03 -1.36 3.53
N TRP A 132 11.03 -0.98 4.32
CA TRP A 132 9.62 -0.98 3.92
C TRP A 132 9.12 0.41 3.59
N GLN A 133 8.40 0.53 2.47
CA GLN A 133 7.62 1.72 2.09
C GLN A 133 6.15 1.48 2.41
N THR A 134 5.46 2.50 2.91
CA THR A 134 4.03 2.41 3.23
C THR A 134 3.15 2.56 2.00
N PHE A 135 1.86 2.21 2.10
CA PHE A 135 0.88 2.50 1.06
C PHE A 135 0.79 3.99 0.77
N LYS A 136 0.92 4.87 1.78
CA LYS A 136 0.98 6.31 1.57
C LYS A 136 2.12 6.70 0.64
N THR A 137 3.34 6.28 0.97
CA THR A 137 4.53 6.62 0.18
C THR A 137 4.43 6.07 -1.25
N ILE A 138 4.04 4.81 -1.42
CA ILE A 138 3.86 4.21 -2.74
C ILE A 138 2.73 4.90 -3.52
N GLY A 139 1.61 5.16 -2.86
CA GLY A 139 0.45 5.83 -3.45
C GLY A 139 0.74 7.25 -3.93
N GLU A 140 1.45 8.05 -3.12
CA GLU A 140 1.91 9.39 -3.52
C GLU A 140 2.82 9.32 -4.76
N ARG A 141 3.74 8.34 -4.81
CA ARG A 141 4.60 8.12 -5.98
C ARG A 141 3.79 7.73 -7.22
N ILE A 142 2.81 6.83 -7.09
CA ILE A 142 1.89 6.44 -8.18
C ILE A 142 1.13 7.65 -8.72
N ILE A 143 0.53 8.45 -7.82
CA ILE A 143 -0.26 9.62 -8.19
C ILE A 143 0.61 10.65 -8.92
N ASN A 144 1.77 10.99 -8.35
CA ASN A 144 2.70 11.94 -8.95
C ASN A 144 3.20 11.48 -10.33
N PHE A 145 3.55 10.19 -10.46
CA PHE A 145 3.99 9.64 -11.73
C PHE A 145 2.86 9.65 -12.78
N SER A 146 1.63 9.32 -12.38
CA SER A 146 0.45 9.37 -13.26
C SER A 146 0.17 10.78 -13.80
N HIS A 147 0.38 11.81 -12.96
CA HIS A 147 0.26 13.21 -13.39
C HIS A 147 1.32 13.59 -14.43
N GLY A 148 2.54 13.07 -14.30
CA GLY A 148 3.58 13.19 -15.31
C GLY A 148 3.21 12.51 -16.62
N LEU A 149 2.78 11.24 -16.56
CA LEU A 149 2.38 10.45 -17.74
C LEU A 149 1.28 11.13 -18.56
N ARG A 150 0.26 11.71 -17.91
CA ARG A 150 -0.84 12.44 -18.58
C ARG A 150 -0.35 13.60 -19.47
N ARG A 151 0.86 14.10 -19.28
CA ARG A 151 1.45 15.17 -20.11
C ARG A 151 2.22 14.63 -21.32
N LEU A 152 2.62 13.36 -21.29
CA LEU A 152 3.50 12.75 -22.28
C LEU A 152 2.76 11.82 -23.25
N ILE A 153 1.71 11.15 -22.77
CA ILE A 153 0.96 10.14 -23.52
C ILE A 153 -0.54 10.38 -23.40
N LYS A 154 -1.31 10.02 -24.43
CA LYS A 154 -2.77 10.15 -24.43
C LYS A 154 -3.40 8.97 -23.69
N PRO A 155 -4.61 9.14 -23.12
CA PRO A 155 -5.34 8.01 -22.57
C PRO A 155 -5.50 6.90 -23.59
N ARG A 156 -5.26 5.65 -23.18
CA ARG A 156 -5.29 4.43 -24.00
C ARG A 156 -4.12 4.26 -24.99
N ASP A 157 -3.10 5.11 -24.94
CA ASP A 157 -1.82 4.78 -25.55
C ASP A 157 -1.14 3.62 -24.80
N TYR A 158 -0.17 2.98 -25.43
CA TYR A 158 0.57 1.86 -24.85
C TYR A 158 1.89 2.32 -24.22
N ILE A 159 2.22 1.77 -23.05
CA ILE A 159 3.52 1.91 -22.41
C ILE A 159 4.14 0.53 -22.27
N GLY A 160 5.39 0.37 -22.71
CA GLY A 160 6.20 -0.82 -22.42
C GLY A 160 7.04 -0.60 -21.16
N ILE A 161 6.93 -1.49 -20.18
CA ILE A 161 7.73 -1.45 -18.95
C ILE A 161 8.72 -2.62 -18.98
N CYS A 162 10.01 -2.34 -19.06
CA CYS A 162 11.09 -3.33 -18.97
C CYS A 162 11.94 -3.04 -17.74
N ALA A 163 11.61 -3.67 -16.62
CA ALA A 163 12.32 -3.54 -15.36
C ALA A 163 12.21 -4.83 -14.53
N ALA A 164 13.12 -5.01 -13.58
CA ALA A 164 12.97 -6.05 -12.56
C ALA A 164 11.76 -5.76 -11.66
N ASN A 165 11.24 -6.79 -10.98
CA ASN A 165 10.14 -6.64 -10.02
C ASN A 165 10.61 -5.84 -8.78
N ARG A 166 10.49 -4.52 -8.88
CA ARG A 166 10.91 -3.50 -7.91
C ARG A 166 9.77 -2.51 -7.70
N PRO A 167 9.79 -1.71 -6.61
CA PRO A 167 8.75 -0.71 -6.38
C PRO A 167 8.49 0.21 -7.59
N GLU A 168 9.52 0.59 -8.34
CA GLU A 168 9.43 1.42 -9.54
C GLU A 168 8.55 0.80 -10.63
N TRP A 169 8.64 -0.53 -10.81
CA TRP A 169 7.82 -1.26 -11.78
C TRP A 169 6.35 -1.18 -11.39
N LEU A 170 6.01 -1.50 -10.13
CA LEU A 170 4.64 -1.42 -9.61
C LEU A 170 4.08 0.00 -9.69
N ILE A 171 4.90 0.99 -9.32
CA ILE A 171 4.51 2.41 -9.36
C ILE A 171 4.13 2.80 -10.79
N THR A 172 4.94 2.40 -11.78
CA THR A 172 4.72 2.71 -13.20
C THR A 172 3.46 2.00 -13.72
N ASP A 173 3.28 0.73 -13.37
CA ASP A 173 2.11 -0.07 -13.76
C ASP A 173 0.81 0.55 -13.23
N PHE A 174 0.73 0.81 -11.92
CA PHE A 174 -0.46 1.41 -11.32
C PHE A 174 -0.69 2.86 -11.78
N ALA A 175 0.37 3.63 -12.03
CA ALA A 175 0.23 4.97 -12.59
C ALA A 175 -0.37 4.97 -13.99
N SER A 176 -0.10 3.92 -14.79
CA SER A 176 -0.69 3.73 -16.11
C SER A 176 -2.19 3.47 -16.03
N ILE A 177 -2.64 2.70 -15.01
CA ILE A 177 -4.06 2.49 -14.73
C ILE A 177 -4.73 3.82 -14.36
N LEU A 178 -4.11 4.62 -13.49
CA LEU A 178 -4.66 5.91 -13.06
C LEU A 178 -4.70 6.96 -14.18
N GLN A 179 -3.93 6.81 -15.25
CA GLN A 179 -3.91 7.74 -16.38
C GLN A 179 -5.17 7.64 -17.26
N SER A 180 -5.90 6.53 -17.18
CA SER A 180 -7.03 6.21 -18.06
C SER A 180 -8.28 7.11 -17.89
N PHE A 181 -8.27 8.08 -16.97
CA PHE A 181 -9.42 8.92 -16.60
C PHE A 181 -9.09 10.42 -16.47
#